data_AF-A0AA90F5J5-F1
#
_entry.id   AF-A0AA90F5J5-F1
#
_cell.length_a   1.000
_cell.length_b   1.000
_cell.length_c   1.000
_cell.angle_alpha   90.00
_cell.angle_beta   90.00
_cell.angle_gamma   90.00
#
_symmetry.space_group_name_H-M   'P 1'
#
loop_
_entity.id
_entity.type
_entity.pdbx_description
1 polymer ?
#
loop_
_entity_poly.entity_id
_entity_poly.type
_entity_poly.pdbx_seq_one_letter_code
_entity_poly.pdbx_strand_id
1 'polypeptide(L)'
;MKHLLTCTSEELAILVTLCDYPDIAKGIAEASLGKKSRKEWDAIAAATINQLILKQYWNEEKSSKDENPLSEEMQNSSFPT
;
A
#
# COMPACT_ATOMS: atom_id res chain seq x y z
N MET A 1 16.65 4.08 15.33
CA MET A 1 15.24 3.97 14.91
C MET A 1 14.87 2.51 14.87
N LYS A 2 13.77 2.09 15.52
CA LYS A 2 13.21 0.76 15.23
C LYS A 2 12.57 0.84 13.84
N HIS A 3 12.98 -0.02 12.92
CA HIS A 3 12.40 -0.07 11.58
C HIS A 3 11.00 -0.68 11.72
N LEU A 4 9.96 0.16 11.68
CA LEU A 4 8.57 -0.27 11.91
C LEU A 4 8.01 -1.02 10.69
N LEU A 5 8.44 -0.63 9.49
CA LEU A 5 7.97 -1.17 8.22
C LEU A 5 9.11 -1.18 7.18
N THR A 6 9.32 -2.31 6.52
CA THR A 6 10.15 -2.41 5.31
C THR A 6 9.24 -2.63 4.11
N CYS A 7 9.12 -1.60 3.27
CA CYS A 7 8.27 -1.65 2.08
C CYS A 7 8.98 -1.12 0.84
N THR A 8 8.54 -1.59 -0.32
CA THR A 8 8.94 -1.05 -1.62
C THR A 8 8.19 0.25 -1.93
N SER A 9 8.61 0.97 -2.97
CA SER A 9 7.93 2.23 -3.36
C SER A 9 6.49 1.97 -3.84
N GLU A 10 6.25 0.83 -4.47
CA GLU A 10 4.92 0.39 -4.91
C GLU A 10 4.02 0.10 -3.70
N GLU A 11 4.53 -0.65 -2.72
CA GLU A 11 3.81 -0.92 -1.48
C GLU A 11 3.48 0.38 -0.74
N LEU A 12 4.44 1.29 -0.63
CA LEU A 12 4.22 2.61 -0.03
C LEU A 12 3.13 3.39 -0.79
N ALA A 13 3.14 3.38 -2.12
CA ALA A 13 2.12 4.06 -2.92
C ALA A 13 0.71 3.50 -2.65
N ILE A 14 0.55 2.17 -2.54
CA ILE A 14 -0.73 1.56 -2.18
C ILE A 14 -1.17 1.98 -0.76
N LEU A 15 -0.27 1.90 0.23
CA LEU A 15 -0.58 2.25 1.61
C LEU A 15 -1.00 3.72 1.73
N VAL A 16 -0.32 4.63 1.04
CA VAL A 16 -0.64 6.07 1.02
C VAL A 16 -1.99 6.34 0.35
N THR A 17 -2.37 5.54 -0.66
CA THR A 17 -3.69 5.64 -1.30
C THR A 17 -4.79 5.30 -0.29
N LEU A 18 -4.59 4.28 0.56
CA LEU A 18 -5.55 3.88 1.59
C LEU A 18 -5.69 4.89 2.74
N CYS A 19 -4.73 5.81 2.87
CA CYS A 19 -4.77 6.90 3.84
C CYS A 19 -5.42 8.18 3.27
N ASP A 20 -6.17 8.08 2.16
CA ASP A 20 -6.81 9.21 1.47
C ASP A 20 -5.84 10.27 0.89
N TYR A 21 -4.62 9.86 0.53
CA TYR A 21 -3.64 10.74 -0.13
C TYR A 21 -3.29 10.29 -1.58
N PRO A 22 -4.26 10.24 -2.50
CA PRO A 22 -4.06 9.68 -3.84
C PRO A 22 -3.03 10.45 -4.69
N ASP A 23 -2.91 11.78 -4.54
CA ASP A 23 -1.93 12.58 -5.29
C ASP A 23 -0.49 12.27 -4.87
N ILE A 24 -0.27 12.04 -3.56
CA ILE A 24 1.04 11.66 -3.03
C ILE A 24 1.39 10.25 -3.51
N ALA A 25 0.44 9.31 -3.42
CA ALA A 25 0.61 7.96 -3.92
C ALA A 25 0.98 7.94 -5.41
N LYS A 26 0.29 8.74 -6.23
CA LYS A 26 0.59 8.91 -7.65
C LYS A 26 2.01 9.44 -7.86
N GLY A 27 2.42 10.46 -7.11
CA GLY A 27 3.77 11.02 -7.18
C GLY A 27 4.85 9.97 -6.89
N ILE A 28 4.67 9.16 -5.85
CA ILE A 28 5.58 8.05 -5.49
C ILE A 28 5.63 7.02 -6.62
N ALA A 29 4.47 6.60 -7.12
CA ALA A 29 4.35 5.57 -8.14
C ALA A 29 5.00 6.03 -9.47
N GLU A 30 4.70 7.24 -9.93
CA GLU A 30 5.27 7.80 -11.16
C GLU A 30 6.78 8.06 -11.04
N ALA A 31 7.26 8.49 -9.87
CA ALA A 31 8.70 8.67 -9.64
C ALA A 31 9.47 7.34 -9.63
N SER A 32 8.86 6.27 -9.11
CA SER A 32 9.48 4.95 -9.00
C SER A 32 9.42 4.15 -10.31
N LEU A 33 8.26 4.15 -10.97
CA LEU A 33 7.95 3.24 -12.09
C LEU A 33 7.81 3.96 -13.44
N GLY A 34 7.81 5.30 -13.44
CA GLY A 34 7.58 6.10 -14.62
C GLY A 34 6.13 6.05 -15.13
N LYS A 35 5.95 6.46 -16.38
CA LYS A 35 4.64 6.39 -17.05
C LYS A 35 4.34 4.95 -17.46
N LYS A 36 3.17 4.47 -17.09
CA LYS A 36 2.66 3.13 -17.43
C LYS A 36 1.25 3.22 -17.98
N SER A 37 0.87 2.25 -18.80
CA SER A 37 -0.52 2.08 -19.24
C SER A 37 -1.41 1.65 -18.09
N ARG A 38 -2.73 1.81 -18.24
CA ARG A 38 -3.69 1.39 -17.21
C ARG A 38 -3.55 -0.10 -16.87
N LYS A 39 -3.40 -0.95 -17.90
CA LYS A 39 -3.23 -2.39 -17.73
C LYS A 39 -1.96 -2.75 -16.94
N GLU A 40 -0.87 -2.02 -17.17
CA GLU A 40 0.37 -2.20 -16.39
C GLU A 40 0.16 -1.76 -14.94
N TRP A 41 -0.53 -0.64 -14.70
CA TRP A 41 -0.85 -0.20 -13.35
C TRP A 41 -1.71 -1.20 -12.58
N ASP A 42 -2.73 -1.77 -13.22
CA ASP A 42 -3.60 -2.77 -12.60
C ASP A 42 -2.80 -4.05 -12.25
N ALA A 43 -1.87 -4.47 -13.13
CA ALA A 43 -1.01 -5.62 -12.87
C ALA A 43 -0.02 -5.37 -11.72
N ILE A 44 0.57 -4.17 -11.67
CA ILE A 44 1.47 -3.75 -10.59
C ILE A 44 0.71 -3.72 -9.27
N ALA A 45 -0.47 -3.09 -9.24
CA ALA A 45 -1.29 -3.01 -8.05
C ALA A 45 -1.66 -4.40 -7.51
N ALA A 46 -2.08 -5.32 -8.39
CA ALA A 46 -2.39 -6.70 -8.00
C ALA A 46 -1.16 -7.43 -7.42
N ALA A 47 0.00 -7.30 -8.06
CA ALA A 47 1.24 -7.90 -7.56
C ALA A 47 1.65 -7.34 -6.19
N THR A 48 1.53 -6.01 -6.01
CA THR A 48 1.84 -5.33 -4.76
C THR A 48 0.88 -5.72 -3.64
N ILE A 49 -0.42 -5.83 -3.90
CA ILE A 49 -1.40 -6.32 -2.92
C ILE A 49 -1.02 -7.73 -2.46
N ASN A 50 -0.66 -8.62 -3.39
CA ASN A 50 -0.18 -9.97 -3.04
C ASN A 50 1.07 -9.93 -2.14
N GLN A 51 2.01 -9.00 -2.36
CA GLN A 51 3.16 -8.82 -1.47
C GLN A 51 2.73 -8.36 -0.06
N LEU A 52 1.78 -7.43 0.03
CA LEU A 52 1.25 -6.96 1.32
C LEU A 52 0.49 -8.05 2.09
N ILE A 53 -0.21 -8.95 1.38
CA ILE A 53 -0.85 -10.15 1.95
C ILE A 53 0.22 -11.09 2.52
N LEU A 54 1.26 -11.39 1.74
CA LEU A 54 2.37 -12.25 2.21
C LEU A 54 3.07 -11.68 3.44
N LYS A 55 3.18 -10.35 3.53
CA LYS A 55 3.73 -9.64 4.70
C LYS A 55 2.75 -9.51 5.88
N GLN A 56 1.52 -10.03 5.76
CA GLN A 56 0.47 -9.93 6.77
C GLN A 56 0.04 -8.48 7.08
N TYR A 57 0.29 -7.55 6.15
CA TYR A 57 -0.15 -6.16 6.26
C TYR A 57 -1.54 -5.94 5.65
N TRP A 58 -1.94 -6.81 4.73
CA TRP A 58 -3.23 -6.77 4.04
C TRP A 58 -4.12 -7.93 4.47
N ASN A 59 -5.32 -7.62 4.94
CA ASN A 59 -6.37 -8.55 5.31
C ASN A 59 -7.36 -8.70 4.14
N GLU A 60 -7.32 -9.85 3.48
CA GLU A 60 -8.16 -10.16 2.33
C GLU A 60 -9.66 -10.20 2.66
N GLU A 61 -10.02 -10.62 3.88
CA GLU A 61 -11.42 -10.68 4.31
C GLU A 61 -12.02 -9.27 4.46
N LYS A 62 -11.27 -8.33 5.03
CA LYS A 62 -11.67 -6.92 5.13
C LYS A 62 -11.76 -6.28 3.74
N SER A 63 -10.76 -6.54 2.89
CA SER A 63 -10.76 -6.05 1.51
C SER A 63 -11.97 -6.52 0.71
N SER A 64 -12.43 -7.75 0.93
CA SER A 64 -13.59 -8.33 0.24
C SER A 64 -14.94 -7.78 0.73
N LYS A 65 -14.93 -7.06 1.86
CA LYS A 65 -16.12 -6.43 2.47
C LYS A 65 -16.14 -4.91 2.31
N ASP A 66 -15.28 -4.37 1.44
CA ASP A 66 -15.07 -2.92 1.28
C ASP A 66 -14.66 -2.21 2.59
N GLU A 67 -14.05 -2.94 3.53
CA GLU A 67 -13.47 -2.39 4.75
C GLU A 67 -11.99 -2.04 4.55
N ASN A 68 -11.41 -1.22 5.45
CA ASN A 68 -9.98 -0.90 5.41
C ASN A 68 -9.15 -2.21 5.46
N PRO A 69 -8.39 -2.54 4.40
CA PRO A 69 -7.72 -3.81 4.28
C PRO A 69 -6.46 -3.89 5.15
N LEU A 70 -6.03 -2.81 5.81
CA LEU A 70 -4.85 -2.85 6.66
C LEU A 70 -5.06 -3.73 7.89
N SER A 71 -4.03 -4.47 8.29
CA SER A 71 -4.03 -5.21 9.56
C SER A 71 -4.13 -4.26 10.75
N GLU A 72 -4.60 -4.77 11.90
CA GLU A 72 -4.77 -3.94 13.10
C GLU A 72 -3.43 -3.36 13.61
N GLU A 73 -2.34 -4.11 13.45
CA GLU A 73 -0.98 -3.66 13.80
C GLU A 73 -0.58 -2.41 13.00
N MET A 74 -0.88 -2.41 11.70
CA MET A 74 -0.61 -1.28 10.79
C MET A 74 -1.44 -0.04 11.14
N GLN A 75 -2.69 -0.25 11.56
CA GLN A 75 -3.58 0.85 11.95
C GLN A 75 -3.25 1.43 13.34
N ASN A 76 -2.81 0.58 14.27
CA ASN A 76 -2.52 0.95 15.65
C ASN A 76 -1.08 1.45 15.86
N SER A 77 -0.31 1.58 14.78
CA SER A 77 1.02 2.20 14.76
C SER A 77 0.92 3.69 15.10
N SER A 78 0.68 4.00 16.37
CA SER A 78 0.75 5.36 16.90
C SER A 78 2.18 5.86 16.75
N PHE A 79 2.40 6.79 15.83
CA PHE A 79 3.61 7.60 15.81
C PHE A 79 3.64 8.39 17.12
N PRO A 80 4.64 8.23 18.00
CA PRO A 80 4.83 9.20 19.07
C PRO A 80 5.14 10.54 18.39
N THR A 81 4.21 11.48 18.50
CA THR A 81 4.39 12.90 18.16
C THR A 81 5.50 13.53 18.98
#